data_AF-W7E4J4-F1
#
_entry.id   AF-W7E4J4-F1
#
_cell.length_a   1.000
_cell.length_b   1.000
_cell.length_c   1.000
_cell.angle_alpha   90.00
_cell.angle_beta   90.00
_cell.angle_gamma   90.00
#
_symmetry.space_group_name_H-M   'P 1'
#
loop_
_entity.id
_entity.type
_entity.pdbx_description
1 polymer ?
#
loop_
_entity_poly.entity_id
_entity_poly.type
_entity_poly.pdbx_seq_one_letter_code
_entity_poly.pdbx_strand_id
1 'polypeptide(L)' 'TMVSKDRARQALAQRLPPGVRRTYAALSEHSGVPSTTIFHRAKGRRSPEEKA' A
#
# COMPACT_ATOMS: atom_id res chain seq x y z
N THR A 1 3.60 11.49 -19.01
CA THR A 1 3.09 10.22 -18.44
C THR A 1 3.39 10.19 -16.94
N MET A 2 2.37 10.47 -16.13
CA MET A 2 2.55 10.71 -14.69
C MET A 2 2.69 9.38 -13.94
N VAL A 3 3.88 8.79 -13.97
CA VAL A 3 4.23 7.70 -13.04
C VAL A 3 4.30 8.34 -11.65
N SER A 4 3.21 8.20 -10.89
CA SER A 4 3.06 8.66 -9.52
C SER A 4 4.30 8.28 -8.68
N LYS A 5 5.11 9.29 -8.33
CA LYS A 5 6.34 9.23 -7.50
C LYS A 5 6.06 8.91 -6.02
N ASP A 6 5.04 8.10 -5.76
CA ASP A 6 4.65 7.65 -4.44
C ASP A 6 4.89 6.14 -4.33
N ARG A 7 6.01 5.79 -3.68
CA ARG A 7 6.42 4.41 -3.45
C ARG A 7 5.40 3.64 -2.60
N ALA A 8 4.70 4.30 -1.67
CA ALA A 8 3.70 3.63 -0.85
C ALA A 8 2.46 3.26 -1.67
N ARG A 9 2.05 4.10 -2.64
CA ARG A 9 0.99 3.74 -3.59
C ARG A 9 1.41 2.63 -4.55
N GLN A 10 2.66 2.61 -4.99
CA GLN A 10 3.18 1.51 -5.80
C GLN A 10 3.23 0.20 -5.00
N ALA A 11 3.68 0.24 -3.74
CA ALA A 11 3.64 -0.89 -2.82
C ALA A 11 2.20 -1.41 -2.65
N LEU A 12 1.22 -0.52 -2.44
CA LEU A 12 -0.20 -0.89 -2.40
C LEU A 12 -0.75 -1.47 -3.70
N ALA A 13 -0.11 -1.23 -4.85
CA ALA A 13 -0.50 -1.82 -6.13
C ALA A 13 0.31 -3.07 -6.50
N GLN A 14 1.35 -3.40 -5.72
CA GLN A 14 2.26 -4.49 -6.01
C GLN A 14 1.54 -5.85 -5.92
N ARG A 15 1.84 -6.72 -6.89
CA ARG A 15 1.42 -8.12 -6.86
C ARG A 15 2.33 -8.89 -5.91
N LEU A 16 1.72 -9.77 -5.12
CA LEU A 16 2.42 -10.68 -4.23
C LEU A 16 2.48 -12.08 -4.86
N PRO A 17 3.48 -12.90 -4.51
CA PRO A 17 3.55 -14.28 -4.96
C PRO A 17 2.29 -15.08 -4.56
N PRO A 18 1.87 -16.07 -5.37
CA PRO A 18 0.80 -16.99 -4.98
C PRO A 18 1.08 -17.65 -3.63
N GLY A 19 0.07 -17.74 -2.77
CA GLY A 19 0.20 -18.31 -1.43
C GLY A 19 0.65 -17.31 -0.34
N VAL A 20 1.16 -16.13 -0.71
CA VAL A 20 1.46 -15.07 0.26
C VAL A 20 0.19 -14.29 0.60
N ARG A 21 -0.16 -14.24 1.88
CA ARG A 21 -1.30 -13.42 2.33
C ARG A 21 -0.99 -11.94 2.13
N ARG A 22 -1.95 -11.20 1.58
CA ARG A 22 -1.83 -9.76 1.35
C ARG A 22 -1.96 -8.98 2.65
N THR A 23 -0.82 -8.71 3.28
CA THR A 23 -0.70 -7.91 4.51
C THR A 23 0.24 -6.72 4.28
N TYR A 24 0.17 -5.69 5.14
CA TYR A 24 1.11 -4.56 5.05
C TYR A 24 2.56 -4.98 5.33
N ALA A 25 2.77 -6.03 6.13
CA ALA A 25 4.10 -6.61 6.35
C ALA A 25 4.64 -7.25 5.07
N ALA A 26 3.85 -8.09 4.39
CA ALA A 26 4.26 -8.69 3.12
C ALA A 26 4.54 -7.61 2.05
N LEU A 27 3.67 -6.60 1.92
CA LEU A 27 3.92 -5.49 1.00
C LEU A 27 5.21 -4.73 1.36
N SER A 28 5.50 -4.56 2.65
CA SER A 28 6.73 -3.92 3.11
C SER A 28 7.98 -4.70 2.74
N GLU A 29 7.98 -6.03 2.94
CA GLU A 29 9.08 -6.90 2.55
C GLU A 29 9.33 -6.87 1.04
N HIS A 30 8.26 -6.90 0.24
CA HIS A 30 8.37 -6.97 -1.22
C HIS A 30 8.62 -5.61 -1.90
N SER A 31 8.28 -4.49 -1.26
CA SER A 31 8.45 -3.15 -1.83
C SER A 31 9.59 -2.35 -1.21
N GLY A 32 10.13 -2.80 -0.07
CA GLY A 32 11.09 -2.05 0.76
C GLY A 32 10.53 -0.76 1.38
N VAL A 33 9.20 -0.59 1.40
CA VAL A 33 8.54 0.58 2.01
C VAL A 33 8.02 0.16 3.38
N PRO A 34 8.30 0.91 4.47
CA PRO A 34 7.84 0.53 5.80
C PRO A 34 6.32 0.27 5.85
N SER A 35 5.92 -0.79 6.55
CA SER A 35 4.52 -1.19 6.70
C SER A 35 3.64 -0.07 7.29
N THR A 36 4.18 0.76 8.18
CA THR A 36 3.51 1.94 8.76
C THR A 36 3.21 2.99 7.69
N THR A 37 4.16 3.28 6.80
CA THR A 37 3.97 4.19 5.66
C THR A 37 2.89 3.68 4.72
N ILE A 38 2.88 2.37 4.43
CA ILE A 38 1.86 1.72 3.60
C ILE A 38 0.49 1.81 4.29
N PHE A 39 0.42 1.52 5.59
CA PHE A 39 -0.78 1.60 6.41
C PHE A 39 -1.37 3.02 6.42
N HIS A 40 -0.56 4.04 6.74
CA HIS A 40 -0.99 5.43 6.75
C HIS A 40 -1.42 5.91 5.36
N ARG A 41 -0.78 5.44 4.28
CA ARG A 41 -1.21 5.77 2.93
C ARG A 41 -2.55 5.14 2.57
N ALA A 42 -2.77 3.89 2.97
CA ALA A 42 -4.02 3.17 2.75
C ALA A 42 -5.17 3.78 3.57
N LYS A 43 -4.94 4.05 4.86
CA LYS A 43 -5.94 4.59 5.80
C LYS A 43 -6.12 6.10 5.71
N GLY A 44 -5.11 6.84 5.28
CA GLY A 44 -5.20 8.27 5.01
C GLY A 44 -6.13 8.59 3.83
N ARG A 45 -6.39 7.61 2.94
CA ARG A 45 -7.57 7.61 2.09
C ARG A 45 -8.76 7.10 2.90
N ARG A 46 -9.40 7.99 3.66
CA ARG A 46 -10.76 7.71 4.14
C ARG A 46 -11.65 7.45 2.93
N SER A 47 -12.45 6.39 3.00
CA SER A 47 -13.55 6.18 2.05
C SER A 47 -14.52 7.37 2.12
N PRO A 48 -15.27 7.70 1.06
CA PRO A 48 -16.32 8.71 1.14
C PRO A 48 -17.32 8.41 2.27
N GLU A 49 -17.62 7.14 2.53
CA GLU A 49 -18.52 6.73 3.63
C GLU A 49 -17.94 7.03 5.03
N GLU A 50 -16.61 7.13 5.17
CA GLU A 50 -15.92 7.38 6.45
C GLU A 50 -15.66 8.89 6.68
N LYS A 51 -16.07 9.73 5.72
CA LYS A 51 -16.09 11.20 5.81
C LYS A 51 -17.48 11.79 6.08
N ALA A 52 -18.53 10.98 6.05
CA ALA A 52 -19.91 11.38 6.32
C ALA A 52 -20.22 11.41 7.82
#